data_AF-A0A8T5RAJ0-F1
#
_entry.id   AF-A0A8T5RAJ0-F1
#
_cell.length_a   1.000
_cell.length_b   1.000
_cell.length_c   1.000
_cell.angle_alpha   90.00
_cell.angle_beta   90.00
_cell.angle_gamma   90.00
#
_symmetry.space_group_name_H-M   'P 1'
#
loop_
_entity.id
_entity.type
_entity.pdbx_description
1 polymer ?
#
loop_
_entity_poly.entity_id
_entity_poly.type
_entity_poly.pdbx_seq_one_letter_code
_entity_poly.pdbx_strand_id
1 'polypeptide(L)'
;MVIKKGQVQCINDEILEKLSLKTRNKFLNYNLMSFLKPKHFNFLKQAQKFFVKFEKDKNITHNEDFYEWIPEIGKNGYITRMHKFDNLGLNFEPYGMT
;
A
#
# COMPACT_ATOMS: atom_id res chain seq x y z
N MET A 1 -5.30 -9.55 23.29
CA MET A 1 -6.41 -9.67 22.31
C MET A 1 -7.20 -10.94 22.63
N VAL A 2 -8.53 -10.87 22.67
CA VAL A 2 -9.37 -12.06 22.78
C VAL A 2 -9.60 -12.59 21.38
N ILE A 3 -8.99 -13.74 21.06
CA ILE A 3 -9.10 -14.37 19.74
C ILE A 3 -10.51 -14.97 19.63
N LYS A 4 -11.33 -14.48 18.69
CA LYS A 4 -12.66 -15.04 18.39
C LYS A 4 -12.51 -16.43 17.75
N LYS A 5 -13.39 -17.36 18.13
CA LYS A 5 -13.41 -18.73 17.59
C LYS A 5 -13.50 -18.68 16.05
N GLY A 6 -12.46 -19.15 15.36
CA GLY A 6 -12.36 -19.15 13.89
C GLY A 6 -11.41 -18.11 13.28
N GLN A 7 -10.95 -17.10 14.04
CA GLN A 7 -9.86 -16.23 13.61
C GLN A 7 -8.57 -16.77 14.21
N VAL A 8 -7.67 -17.31 13.38
CA VAL A 8 -6.36 -17.77 13.83
C VAL A 8 -5.32 -16.78 13.32
N GLN A 9 -4.61 -16.12 14.22
CA GLN A 9 -3.49 -15.28 13.85
C GLN A 9 -2.26 -16.16 13.63
N CYS A 10 -1.84 -16.33 12.39
CA CYS A 10 -0.72 -17.21 12.02
C CYS A 10 0.66 -16.59 12.25
N ILE A 11 0.74 -15.28 12.50
CA ILE A 11 1.99 -14.53 12.63
C ILE A 11 2.01 -13.83 13.99
N ASN A 12 3.11 -14.01 14.74
CA ASN A 12 3.31 -13.35 16.03
C ASN A 12 3.28 -11.81 15.88
N ASP A 13 2.67 -11.11 16.84
CA ASP A 13 2.62 -9.64 16.93
C ASP A 13 4.01 -8.99 16.78
N GLU A 14 5.06 -9.57 17.36
CA GLU A 14 6.43 -9.07 17.20
C GLU A 14 6.89 -9.07 15.73
N ILE A 15 6.53 -10.11 14.99
CA ILE A 15 6.86 -10.24 13.57
C ILE A 15 6.01 -9.24 12.76
N LEU A 16 4.72 -9.08 13.10
CA LEU A 16 3.85 -8.10 12.45
C LEU A 16 4.37 -6.66 12.64
N GLU A 17 4.84 -6.31 13.84
CA GLU A 17 5.44 -4.99 14.10
C GLU A 17 6.69 -4.76 13.23
N LYS A 18 7.55 -5.76 13.11
CA LYS A 18 8.71 -5.73 12.20
C LYS A 18 8.31 -5.63 10.73
N LEU A 19 7.12 -6.08 10.36
CA LEU A 19 6.56 -5.96 9.01
C LEU A 19 5.85 -4.63 8.76
N SER A 20 5.84 -3.69 9.71
CA SER A 20 5.26 -2.36 9.53
C SER A 20 5.81 -1.63 8.29
N LEU A 21 4.99 -0.77 7.70
CA LEU A 21 5.35 0.03 6.53
C LEU A 21 6.64 0.85 6.76
N LYS A 22 6.82 1.37 7.98
CA LYS A 22 8.04 2.09 8.37
C LYS A 22 9.29 1.22 8.28
N THR A 23 9.25 -0.02 8.75
CA THR A 23 10.39 -0.95 8.69
C THR A 23 10.65 -1.41 7.26
N ARG A 24 9.60 -1.69 6.48
CA ARG A 24 9.73 -2.00 5.05
C ARG A 24 10.38 -0.86 4.26
N ASN A 25 9.99 0.38 4.52
CA ASN A 25 10.59 1.56 3.91
C ASN A 25 12.07 1.72 4.29
N LYS A 26 12.44 1.43 5.54
CA LYS A 26 13.84 1.44 5.99
C LYS A 26 14.67 0.41 5.22
N PHE A 27 14.17 -0.81 5.09
CA PHE A 27 14.82 -1.86 4.29
C PHE A 27 14.97 -1.44 2.82
N LEU A 28 13.90 -0.95 2.19
CA LEU A 28 13.93 -0.46 0.82
C LEU A 28 14.99 0.65 0.64
N ASN A 29 15.03 1.61 1.56
CA ASN A 29 15.98 2.72 1.51
C ASN A 29 17.43 2.26 1.62
N TYR A 30 17.71 1.27 2.46
CA TYR A 30 19.06 0.70 2.57
C TYR A 30 19.52 0.04 1.28
N ASN A 31 18.61 -0.63 0.58
CA ASN A 31 18.93 -1.27 -0.69
C ASN A 31 19.04 -0.28 -1.85
N LEU A 32 18.31 0.85 -1.82
CA LEU A 32 18.24 1.79 -2.95
C LEU A 32 19.12 3.03 -2.82
N MET A 33 19.71 3.31 -1.64
CA MET A 33 20.46 4.55 -1.44
C MET A 33 21.69 4.69 -2.35
N SER A 34 22.30 3.57 -2.76
CA SER A 34 23.48 3.54 -3.63
C SER A 34 23.12 3.56 -5.12
N PHE A 35 21.91 3.11 -5.47
CA PHE A 35 21.46 2.99 -6.86
C PHE A 35 20.72 4.23 -7.36
N LEU A 36 20.00 4.91 -6.46
CA LEU A 36 19.19 6.07 -6.83
C LEU A 36 19.98 7.37 -6.76
N LYS A 37 19.86 8.18 -7.82
CA LYS A 37 20.32 9.58 -7.78
C LYS A 37 19.59 10.33 -6.65
N PRO A 38 20.23 11.34 -6.02
CA PRO A 38 19.64 12.08 -4.88
C PRO A 38 18.23 12.61 -5.15
N LYS A 39 17.95 13.10 -6.37
CA LYS A 39 16.61 13.56 -6.78
C LYS A 39 15.54 12.47 -6.62
N HIS A 40 15.80 11.26 -7.13
CA HIS A 40 14.85 10.15 -7.08
C HIS A 40 14.71 9.60 -5.66
N PHE A 41 15.81 9.55 -4.91
CA PHE A 41 15.78 9.10 -3.52
C PHE A 41 15.01 10.08 -2.62
N ASN A 42 15.12 11.38 -2.86
CA ASN A 42 14.33 12.39 -2.15
C ASN A 42 12.83 12.27 -2.47
N PHE A 43 12.47 12.03 -3.74
CA PHE A 43 11.08 11.74 -4.12
C PHE A 43 10.55 10.48 -3.42
N LEU A 44 11.33 9.39 -3.41
CA LEU A 44 10.98 8.17 -2.68
C LEU A 44 10.72 8.45 -1.20
N LYS A 45 11.60 9.20 -0.53
CA LYS A 45 11.41 9.59 0.88
C LYS A 45 10.15 10.43 1.11
N GLN A 46 9.80 11.32 0.19
CA GLN A 46 8.56 12.11 0.28
C GLN A 46 7.34 11.20 0.18
N ALA A 47 7.31 10.29 -0.81
CA ALA A 47 6.24 9.32 -0.96
C ALA A 47 6.09 8.43 0.29
N GLN A 48 7.21 7.93 0.83
CA GLN A 48 7.19 7.11 2.05
C GLN A 48 6.63 7.85 3.26
N LYS A 49 7.00 9.12 3.45
CA LYS A 49 6.44 9.96 4.53
C LYS A 49 4.94 10.15 4.36
N PHE A 50 4.49 10.38 3.12
CA PHE A 50 3.08 10.49 2.81
C PHE A 50 2.34 9.20 3.18
N PHE A 51 2.78 8.03 2.71
CA PHE A 51 2.08 6.76 2.95
C PHE A 51 2.06 6.34 4.42
N VAL A 52 3.13 6.59 5.19
CA VAL A 52 3.13 6.32 6.64
C VAL A 52 2.11 7.21 7.37
N LYS A 53 1.97 8.47 6.95
CA LYS A 53 0.94 9.37 7.50
C LYS A 53 -0.45 8.93 7.07
N PHE A 54 -0.62 8.60 5.79
CA PHE A 54 -1.89 8.16 5.21
C PHE A 54 -2.41 6.88 5.88
N GLU A 55 -1.55 5.88 6.10
CA GLU A 55 -1.87 4.65 6.84
C GLU A 55 -2.41 4.95 8.25
N LYS A 56 -1.76 5.89 8.95
CA LYS A 56 -2.17 6.31 10.29
C LYS A 56 -3.48 7.10 10.29
N ASP A 57 -3.63 8.05 9.37
CA ASP A 57 -4.79 8.95 9.31
C ASP A 57 -6.07 8.22 8.86
N LYS A 58 -5.93 7.20 8.00
CA LYS A 58 -7.05 6.38 7.51
C LYS A 58 -7.28 5.09 8.30
N ASN A 59 -6.40 4.79 9.25
CA ASN A 59 -6.44 3.55 10.05
C ASN A 59 -6.59 2.30 9.18
N ILE A 60 -5.74 2.18 8.15
CA ILE A 60 -5.83 1.13 7.13
C ILE A 60 -5.66 -0.24 7.78
N THR A 61 -6.65 -1.12 7.58
CA THR A 61 -6.65 -2.50 8.05
C THR A 61 -6.44 -3.52 6.93
N HIS A 62 -6.29 -3.05 5.68
CA HIS A 62 -6.14 -3.84 4.46
C HIS A 62 -7.39 -4.64 4.03
N ASN A 63 -8.54 -4.30 4.59
CA ASN A 63 -9.85 -4.84 4.18
C ASN A 63 -10.72 -3.80 3.47
N GLU A 64 -10.23 -2.56 3.35
CA GLU A 64 -10.92 -1.45 2.73
C GLU A 64 -10.84 -1.51 1.20
N ASP A 65 -11.76 -0.82 0.54
CA ASP A 65 -11.67 -0.59 -0.90
C ASP A 65 -10.58 0.46 -1.20
N PHE A 66 -9.52 0.03 -1.89
CA PHE A 66 -8.41 0.91 -2.26
C PHE A 66 -8.80 1.99 -3.28
N TYR A 67 -9.93 1.86 -3.98
CA TYR A 67 -10.42 2.89 -4.91
C TYR A 67 -10.72 4.21 -4.19
N GLU A 68 -11.13 4.16 -2.91
CA GLU A 68 -11.37 5.35 -2.09
C GLU A 68 -10.11 6.20 -1.87
N TRP A 69 -8.93 5.59 -2.00
CA TRP A 69 -7.65 6.26 -1.75
C TRP A 69 -7.11 6.98 -2.99
N ILE A 70 -7.56 6.58 -4.19
CA ILE A 70 -7.04 7.09 -5.47
C ILE A 70 -7.14 8.61 -5.60
N PRO A 71 -8.24 9.29 -5.21
CA PRO A 71 -8.32 10.75 -5.32
C PRO A 71 -7.25 11.47 -4.48
N GLU A 72 -7.02 11.02 -3.25
CA GLU A 72 -6.06 11.66 -2.33
C GLU A 72 -4.62 11.36 -2.74
N ILE A 73 -4.32 10.13 -3.12
CA ILE A 73 -3.00 9.73 -3.62
C ILE A 73 -2.69 10.44 -4.94
N GLY A 74 -3.68 10.54 -5.84
CA GLY A 74 -3.58 11.24 -7.11
C GLY A 74 -3.34 12.74 -6.96
N LYS A 75 -4.00 13.39 -6.00
CA LYS A 75 -3.78 14.82 -5.67
C LYS A 75 -2.33 15.10 -5.25
N ASN A 76 -1.66 14.12 -4.62
CA ASN A 76 -0.25 14.22 -4.23
C ASN A 76 0.72 13.82 -5.36
N GLY A 77 0.22 13.47 -6.55
CA GLY A 77 1.03 13.15 -7.72
C GLY A 77 1.69 11.77 -7.70
N TYR A 78 1.27 10.87 -6.80
CA TYR A 78 1.84 9.52 -6.69
C TYR A 78 1.14 8.48 -7.59
N ILE A 79 0.00 8.84 -8.16
CA ILE A 79 -0.69 8.07 -9.21
C ILE A 79 -0.91 9.00 -10.39
N THR A 80 -0.48 8.59 -11.58
CA THR A 80 -0.80 9.28 -12.83
C THR A 80 -1.91 8.51 -13.55
N ARG A 81 -2.99 9.19 -13.96
CA ARG A 81 -4.00 8.64 -14.88
C ARG A 81 -3.50 8.68 -16.33
N MET A 82 -2.28 8.20 -16.59
CA MET A 82 -1.72 8.22 -17.95
C MET A 82 -2.44 7.25 -18.89
N HIS A 83 -3.06 6.20 -18.34
CA HIS A 83 -3.85 5.25 -19.11
C HIS A 83 -5.33 5.49 -18.88
N LYS A 84 -6.07 5.65 -19.99
CA LYS A 84 -7.53 5.54 -20.00
C LYS A 84 -7.85 4.08 -19.72
N PHE A 85 -8.27 3.78 -18.49
CA PHE A 85 -8.76 2.45 -18.15
C PHE A 85 -10.17 2.33 -18.73
N ASP A 86 -10.27 2.02 -20.03
CA ASP A 86 -11.55 1.84 -20.72
C ASP A 86 -12.40 0.69 -20.13
N ASN A 87 -11.79 -0.15 -19.29
CA ASN A 87 -12.33 -1.39 -18.76
C ASN A 87 -12.37 -1.42 -17.21
N LEU A 88 -12.71 -0.30 -16.55
CA LEU A 88 -13.01 -0.29 -15.11
C LEU A 88 -14.49 -0.66 -14.89
N GLY A 89 -14.76 -1.67 -14.06
CA GLY A 89 -16.12 -2.10 -13.74
C GLY A 89 -16.77 -3.02 -14.78
N LEU A 90 -15.97 -3.72 -15.59
CA LEU A 90 -16.49 -4.82 -16.39
C LEU A 90 -16.91 -5.96 -15.45
N ASN A 91 -18.20 -5.97 -15.12
CA ASN A 91 -18.92 -7.12 -14.58
C ASN A 91 -18.94 -8.20 -15.67
N PHE A 92 -17.79 -8.79 -15.98
CA PHE A 92 -17.75 -9.97 -16.81
C PHE A 92 -18.53 -11.06 -16.08
N GLU A 93 -19.54 -11.60 -16.75
CA GLU A 93 -20.16 -12.85 -16.32
C GLU A 93 -19.03 -13.90 -16.17
N PRO A 94 -19.00 -14.68 -15.08
CA PRO A 94 -17.96 -15.65 -14.85
C PRO A 94 -17.96 -16.69 -15.99
N TYR A 95 -17.06 -16.55 -16.94
CA TYR A 95 -16.89 -17.52 -18.01
C TYR A 95 -15.91 -18.60 -17.54
N GLY A 96 -16.46 -19.59 -16.82
CA GLY A 96 -15.84 -20.90 -16.64
C GLY A 96 -16.52 -21.92 -17.54
N MET A 97 -15.89 -23.08 -17.76
CA MET A 97 -16.56 -24.21 -18.43
C MET A 97 -17.82 -24.58 -17.64
N THR A 98 -18.96 -24.49 -18.32
CA THR A 98 -20.20 -25.16 -17.90
C THR A 98 -20.04 -26.66 -18.02
#